data_AF-A0A9E0ECA3-F1
#
_entry.id   AF-A0A9E0ECA3-F1
#
_cell.length_a   1.000
_cell.length_b   1.000
_cell.length_c   1.000
_cell.angle_alpha   90.00
_cell.angle_beta   90.00
_cell.angle_gamma   90.00
#
_symmetry.space_group_name_H-M   'P 1'
#
loop_
_entity.id
_entity.type
_entity.pdbx_description
1 polymer ?
#
loop_
_entity_poly.entity_id
_entity_poly.type
_entity_poly.pdbx_seq_one_letter_code
_entity_poly.pdbx_strand_id
1 'polypeptide(L)'
;MFLDKDEIIKTKRKKIAEQGPIPLTSEEKLSIKIILSTDILTVRGLIDKKRFVSASQLIDDILYEAVSGYYDINRWWFPSKKNLFDDLKEKDCRFGEIYEKIILENDTQKKLDLLEFVADNVLEKMGGKIYSYEVRY
;
A
#
# COMPACT_ATOMS: atom_id res chain seq x y z
N MET A 1 -29.10 31.36 16.27
CA MET A 1 -28.00 30.86 17.09
C MET A 1 -27.05 30.12 16.16
N PHE A 2 -26.04 30.81 15.63
CA PHE A 2 -25.09 30.21 14.70
C PHE A 2 -24.05 29.46 15.52
N LEU A 3 -23.89 28.16 15.27
CA LEU A 3 -22.80 27.39 15.85
C LEU A 3 -21.49 28.08 15.47
N ASP A 4 -20.63 28.30 16.47
CA ASP A 4 -19.30 28.83 16.26
C ASP A 4 -18.55 27.93 15.27
N LYS A 5 -17.72 28.52 14.39
CA LYS A 5 -17.02 27.78 13.32
C LYS A 5 -16.21 26.60 13.89
N ASP A 6 -15.67 26.77 15.08
CA ASP A 6 -14.90 25.74 15.78
C ASP A 6 -15.77 24.59 16.31
N GLU A 7 -17.00 24.85 16.75
CA GLU A 7 -17.96 23.81 17.13
C GLU A 7 -18.43 22.99 15.92
N ILE A 8 -18.63 23.65 14.77
CA ILE A 8 -18.99 22.97 13.52
C ILE A 8 -17.87 22.02 13.09
N ILE A 9 -16.61 22.46 13.13
CA ILE A 9 -15.44 21.65 12.76
C ILE A 9 -15.29 20.47 13.71
N LYS A 10 -15.41 20.69 15.03
CA LYS A 10 -15.30 19.62 16.04
C LYS A 10 -16.39 18.56 15.86
N THR A 11 -17.62 18.99 15.59
CA THR A 11 -18.74 18.10 15.33
C THR A 11 -18.56 17.29 14.04
N LYS A 12 -18.04 17.91 12.97
CA LYS A 12 -17.70 17.21 11.72
C LYS A 12 -16.60 16.16 11.92
N ARG A 13 -15.52 16.50 12.62
CA ARG A 13 -14.41 15.58 12.88
C ARG A 13 -14.86 14.37 13.70
N LYS A 14 -15.69 14.59 14.72
CA LYS A 14 -16.26 13.51 15.53
C LYS A 14 -17.10 12.56 14.69
N LYS A 15 -17.98 13.08 13.83
CA LYS A 15 -18.78 12.27 12.90
C LYS A 15 -17.94 11.45 11.91
N ILE A 16 -16.86 12.02 11.37
CA ILE A 16 -15.95 11.30 10.47
C ILE A 16 -15.22 10.18 11.20
N ALA A 17 -14.72 10.45 12.42
CA ALA A 17 -14.06 9.44 13.24
C ALA A 17 -15.00 8.26 13.58
N GLU A 18 -16.28 8.55 13.83
CA GLU A 18 -17.31 7.54 14.09
C GLU A 18 -17.66 6.69 12.85
N GLN A 19 -17.48 7.21 11.63
CA GLN A 19 -17.73 6.48 10.38
C GLN A 19 -16.62 5.49 10.02
N GLY A 20 -15.42 5.66 10.58
CA GLY A 20 -14.25 4.85 10.22
C GLY A 20 -13.75 5.14 8.80
N PRO A 21 -12.68 4.45 8.37
CA PRO A 21 -12.09 4.68 7.07
C PRO A 21 -13.03 4.25 5.96
N ILE A 22 -13.05 5.04 4.89
CA ILE A 22 -13.78 4.70 3.67
C ILE A 22 -13.06 3.51 3.01
N PRO A 23 -13.76 2.37 2.78
CA PRO A 23 -13.19 1.24 2.08
C PRO A 23 -12.74 1.62 0.68
N LEU A 24 -11.68 0.97 0.20
CA LEU A 24 -11.42 0.94 -1.24
C LEU A 24 -12.60 0.30 -1.97
N THR A 25 -12.93 0.86 -3.12
CA THR A 25 -13.89 0.31 -4.08
C THR A 25 -13.37 -1.00 -4.67
N SER A 26 -14.27 -1.79 -5.26
CA SER A 26 -13.87 -3.02 -5.95
C SER A 26 -12.87 -2.79 -7.09
N GLU A 27 -12.98 -1.64 -7.77
CA GLU A 27 -12.08 -1.25 -8.86
C GLU A 27 -10.69 -0.90 -8.33
N GLU A 28 -10.60 -0.13 -7.24
CA GLU A 28 -9.33 0.19 -6.59
C GLU A 28 -8.63 -1.08 -6.07
N LYS A 29 -9.39 -1.98 -5.43
CA LYS A 29 -8.86 -3.29 -5.00
C LYS A 29 -8.36 -4.12 -6.17
N LEU A 30 -9.10 -4.12 -7.28
CA LEU A 30 -8.69 -4.83 -8.49
C LEU A 30 -7.39 -4.25 -9.06
N SER A 31 -7.28 -2.91 -9.12
CA SER A 31 -6.07 -2.21 -9.56
C SER A 31 -4.85 -2.60 -8.72
N ILE A 32 -4.95 -2.55 -7.39
CA ILE A 32 -3.89 -2.99 -6.48
C ILE A 32 -3.52 -4.44 -6.77
N LYS A 33 -4.50 -5.35 -6.87
CA LYS A 33 -4.23 -6.77 -7.15
C LYS A 33 -3.50 -6.97 -8.47
N ILE A 34 -3.84 -6.21 -9.52
CA ILE A 34 -3.14 -6.25 -10.81
C ILE A 34 -1.70 -5.81 -10.62
N ILE A 35 -1.46 -4.63 -10.06
CA ILE A 35 -0.12 -4.07 -9.83
C ILE A 35 0.76 -5.07 -9.06
N LEU A 36 0.26 -5.58 -7.93
CA LEU A 36 1.01 -6.55 -7.11
C LEU A 36 1.27 -7.88 -7.83
N SER A 37 0.43 -8.27 -8.79
CA SER A 37 0.59 -9.53 -9.53
C SER A 37 1.49 -9.39 -10.76
N THR A 38 1.45 -8.24 -11.44
CA THR A 38 2.10 -8.05 -12.75
C THR A 38 3.39 -7.27 -12.68
N ASP A 39 3.44 -6.20 -11.87
CA ASP A 39 4.53 -5.23 -11.96
C ASP A 39 5.82 -5.75 -11.32
N ILE A 40 5.71 -6.73 -10.43
CA ILE A 40 6.84 -7.53 -9.93
C ILE A 40 7.63 -8.17 -11.09
N LEU A 41 6.93 -8.68 -12.11
CA LEU A 41 7.59 -9.25 -13.30
C LEU A 41 8.33 -8.17 -14.10
N THR A 42 7.77 -6.97 -14.15
CA THR A 42 8.42 -5.80 -14.76
C THR A 42 9.69 -5.42 -14.00
N VAL A 43 9.66 -5.41 -12.66
CA VAL A 43 10.85 -5.17 -11.83
C VAL A 43 11.96 -6.18 -12.12
N ARG A 44 11.63 -7.48 -12.17
CA ARG A 44 12.59 -8.54 -12.51
C ARG A 44 13.27 -8.26 -13.86
N GLY A 45 12.47 -7.95 -14.89
CA GLY A 45 13.00 -7.60 -16.21
C GLY A 45 13.86 -6.33 -16.24
N LEU A 46 13.63 -5.37 -15.35
CA LEU A 46 14.48 -4.18 -15.20
C LEU A 46 15.82 -4.53 -14.54
N ILE A 47 15.81 -5.39 -13.51
CA ILE A 47 17.02 -5.87 -12.82
C ILE A 47 17.90 -6.67 -13.80
N ASP A 48 17.32 -7.58 -14.58
CA ASP A 48 18.04 -8.37 -15.59
C ASP A 48 18.74 -7.47 -16.62
N LYS A 49 18.10 -6.35 -16.97
CA LYS A 49 18.64 -5.33 -17.87
C LYS A 49 19.57 -4.33 -17.18
N LYS A 50 19.92 -4.56 -15.90
CA LYS A 50 20.76 -3.68 -15.06
C LYS A 50 20.22 -2.26 -14.91
N ARG A 51 18.90 -2.07 -15.01
CA ARG A 51 18.20 -0.79 -14.85
C ARG A 51 17.79 -0.58 -13.39
N PHE A 52 18.76 -0.60 -12.49
CA PHE A 52 18.52 -0.65 -11.03
C PHE A 52 17.76 0.56 -10.48
N VAL A 53 18.02 1.77 -11.01
CA VAL A 53 17.30 2.98 -10.56
C VAL A 53 15.81 2.87 -10.89
N SER A 54 15.47 2.50 -12.12
CA SER A 54 14.07 2.31 -12.54
C SER A 54 13.41 1.16 -11.78
N ALA A 55 14.14 0.07 -11.55
CA ALA A 55 13.65 -1.06 -10.76
C ALA A 55 13.36 -0.63 -9.32
N SER A 56 14.26 0.10 -8.66
CA SER A 56 14.06 0.60 -7.30
C SER A 56 12.87 1.54 -7.20
N GLN A 57 12.70 2.44 -8.18
CA GLN A 57 11.55 3.34 -8.19
C GLN A 57 10.23 2.57 -8.30
N LEU A 58 10.16 1.60 -9.21
CA LEU A 58 8.97 0.76 -9.36
C LEU A 58 8.71 -0.10 -8.11
N ILE A 59 9.76 -0.58 -7.42
CA ILE A 59 9.60 -1.27 -6.13
C ILE A 59 8.94 -0.38 -5.09
N ASP A 60 9.36 0.88 -4.98
CA ASP A 60 8.80 1.83 -4.01
C ASP A 60 7.31 2.12 -4.31
N ASP A 61 6.95 2.21 -5.60
CA ASP A 61 5.56 2.38 -6.05
C ASP A 61 4.70 1.15 -5.71
N ILE A 62 5.16 -0.06 -6.05
CA ILE A 62 4.45 -1.32 -5.74
C ILE A 62 4.33 -1.49 -4.21
N LEU A 63 5.37 -1.17 -3.44
CA LEU A 63 5.33 -1.22 -1.99
C LEU A 63 4.22 -0.31 -1.44
N TYR A 64 4.10 0.92 -1.95
CA TYR A 64 3.07 1.84 -1.51
C TYR A 64 1.65 1.29 -1.75
N GLU A 65 1.40 0.69 -2.91
CA GLU A 65 0.13 0.03 -3.22
C GLU A 65 -0.13 -1.19 -2.33
N ALA A 66 0.91 -1.98 -2.01
CA ALA A 66 0.81 -3.09 -1.09
C ALA A 66 0.40 -2.62 0.33
N VAL A 67 1.03 -1.54 0.81
CA VAL A 67 0.67 -0.95 2.12
C VAL A 67 -0.75 -0.39 2.08
N SER A 68 -1.17 0.29 0.99
CA SER A 68 -2.55 0.77 0.81
C SER A 68 -3.57 -0.37 0.93
N GLY A 69 -3.34 -1.47 0.21
CA GLY A 69 -4.17 -2.69 0.31
C GLY A 69 -4.18 -3.27 1.73
N TYR A 70 -3.03 -3.29 2.40
CA TYR A 70 -2.93 -3.78 3.78
C TYR A 70 -3.78 -2.97 4.76
N TYR A 71 -3.78 -1.64 4.65
CA TYR A 71 -4.61 -0.77 5.49
C TYR A 71 -6.10 -0.97 5.23
N ASP A 72 -6.51 -1.12 3.97
CA ASP A 72 -7.91 -1.39 3.63
C ASP A 72 -8.40 -2.72 4.20
N ILE A 73 -7.60 -3.79 4.08
CA ILE A 73 -7.91 -5.11 4.65
C ILE A 73 -8.16 -5.01 6.16
N ASN A 74 -7.32 -4.25 6.86
CA ASN A 74 -7.40 -4.08 8.31
C ASN A 74 -8.38 -2.98 8.76
N ARG A 75 -9.06 -2.30 7.83
CA ARG A 75 -9.98 -1.18 8.13
C ARG A 75 -9.31 -0.07 8.93
N TRP A 76 -8.11 0.32 8.52
CA TRP A 76 -7.36 1.43 9.12
C TRP A 76 -7.40 2.67 8.25
N TRP A 77 -7.36 3.83 8.90
CA TRP A 77 -7.17 5.11 8.20
C TRP A 77 -5.78 5.13 7.57
N PHE A 78 -5.73 5.38 6.26
CA PHE A 78 -4.46 5.50 5.57
C PHE A 78 -3.79 6.84 5.96
N PRO A 79 -2.60 6.82 6.57
CA PRO A 79 -1.94 8.04 7.02
C PRO A 79 -1.30 8.78 5.85
N SER A 80 -0.88 10.02 6.09
CA SER A 80 -0.02 10.71 5.12
C SER A 80 1.32 9.99 4.99
N LYS A 81 1.94 10.04 3.79
CA LYS A 81 3.25 9.39 3.53
C LYS A 81 4.31 9.67 4.60
N LYS A 82 4.35 10.89 5.15
CA LYS A 82 5.31 11.30 6.18
C LYS A 82 5.19 10.53 7.50
N ASN A 83 3.98 10.05 7.81
CA ASN A 83 3.68 9.36 9.07
C ASN A 83 3.43 7.86 8.85
N LEU A 84 3.55 7.37 7.60
CA LEU A 84 3.20 5.99 7.25
C LEU A 84 4.02 4.98 8.02
N PHE A 85 5.32 5.23 8.19
CA PHE A 85 6.21 4.33 8.92
C PHE A 85 5.83 4.21 10.40
N ASP A 86 5.71 5.35 11.10
CA ASP A 86 5.40 5.37 12.53
C ASP A 86 4.02 4.75 12.80
N ASP A 87 3.00 5.11 12.01
CA ASP A 87 1.63 4.60 12.16
C ASP A 87 1.57 3.09 11.88
N LEU A 88 2.29 2.61 10.85
CA LEU A 88 2.34 1.19 10.52
C LEU A 88 3.03 0.37 11.62
N LYS A 89 4.12 0.88 12.19
CA LYS A 89 4.84 0.22 13.28
C LYS A 89 4.02 0.17 14.58
N GLU A 90 3.22 1.21 14.84
CA GLU A 90 2.28 1.24 15.97
C GLU A 90 1.15 0.21 15.81
N LYS A 91 0.59 0.09 14.60
CA LYS A 91 -0.54 -0.82 14.30
C LYS A 91 -0.11 -2.28 14.14
N ASP A 92 1.03 -2.51 13.49
CA ASP A 92 1.60 -3.83 13.24
C ASP A 92 3.13 -3.71 13.18
N CYS A 93 3.78 -3.89 14.33
CA CYS A 93 5.22 -3.76 14.46
C CYS A 93 5.99 -4.64 13.45
N ARG A 94 5.53 -5.88 13.23
CA ARG A 94 6.21 -6.83 12.33
C ARG A 94 6.13 -6.37 10.88
N PHE A 95 4.96 -5.91 10.45
CA PHE A 95 4.79 -5.39 9.09
C PHE A 95 5.56 -4.07 8.91
N GLY A 96 5.56 -3.20 9.94
CA GLY A 96 6.35 -1.96 9.98
C GLY A 96 7.85 -2.20 9.87
N GLU A 97 8.41 -3.21 10.54
CA GLU A 97 9.81 -3.60 10.44
C GLU A 97 10.18 -4.08 9.03
N ILE A 98 9.29 -4.83 8.36
CA ILE A 98 9.52 -5.27 6.97
C ILE A 98 9.51 -4.08 6.03
N TYR A 99 8.54 -3.16 6.21
CA TYR A 99 8.48 -1.92 5.43
C TYR A 99 9.77 -1.10 5.58
N GLU A 100 10.23 -0.90 6.82
CA GLU A 100 11.50 -0.22 7.12
C GLU A 100 12.69 -0.88 6.43
N LYS A 101 12.76 -2.22 6.53
CA LYS A 101 13.81 -3.00 5.89
C LYS A 101 13.83 -2.83 4.37
N ILE A 102 12.67 -2.76 3.72
CA ILE A 102 12.59 -2.52 2.27
C ILE A 102 13.09 -1.12 1.94
N ILE A 103 12.62 -0.09 2.65
CA ILE A 103 13.01 1.31 2.38
C ILE A 103 14.52 1.53 2.54
N LEU A 104 15.13 0.92 3.54
CA LEU A 104 16.56 1.06 3.85
C LEU A 104 17.47 0.11 3.03
N GLU A 105 16.90 -0.84 2.29
CA GLU A 105 17.67 -1.78 1.49
C GLU A 105 18.23 -1.11 0.23
N ASN A 106 19.55 -1.18 0.08
CA ASN A 106 20.28 -0.58 -1.04
C ASN A 106 20.43 -1.55 -2.21
N ASP A 107 20.44 -2.86 -1.93
CA ASP A 107 20.51 -3.88 -2.96
C ASP A 107 19.13 -4.09 -3.60
N THR A 108 18.99 -3.69 -4.86
CA THR A 108 17.71 -3.75 -5.58
C THR A 108 17.14 -5.16 -5.67
N GLN A 109 17.99 -6.20 -5.75
CA GLN A 109 17.51 -7.58 -5.79
C GLN A 109 16.94 -7.99 -4.43
N LYS A 110 17.64 -7.72 -3.33
CA LYS A 110 17.11 -7.99 -2.00
C LYS A 110 15.84 -7.21 -1.70
N LYS A 111 15.75 -5.97 -2.21
CA LYS A 111 14.57 -5.11 -2.10
C LYS A 111 13.37 -5.76 -2.79
N LEU A 112 13.56 -6.31 -3.99
CA LEU A 112 12.55 -7.08 -4.70
C LEU A 112 12.14 -8.33 -3.91
N ASP A 113 13.07 -9.11 -3.39
CA ASP A 113 12.75 -10.34 -2.65
C ASP A 113 11.87 -10.04 -1.41
N LEU A 114 12.16 -8.94 -0.70
CA LEU A 114 11.34 -8.48 0.42
C LEU A 114 9.97 -7.97 -0.03
N LEU A 115 9.91 -7.25 -1.15
CA LEU A 115 8.65 -6.78 -1.73
C LEU A 115 7.75 -7.95 -2.14
N GLU A 116 8.30 -9.00 -2.75
CA GLU A 116 7.55 -10.19 -3.14
C GLU A 116 6.89 -10.86 -1.92
N PHE A 117 7.61 -10.95 -0.81
CA PHE A 117 7.04 -11.45 0.45
C PHE A 117 5.85 -10.60 0.94
N VAL A 118 5.97 -9.27 0.88
CA VAL A 118 4.90 -8.35 1.30
C VAL A 118 3.70 -8.44 0.34
N ALA A 119 3.95 -8.40 -0.96
CA ALA A 119 2.92 -8.47 -1.99
C ALA A 119 2.13 -9.77 -1.89
N ASP A 120 2.80 -10.90 -1.69
CA ASP A 120 2.14 -12.21 -1.54
C ASP A 120 1.24 -12.24 -0.30
N ASN A 121 1.71 -11.70 0.84
CA ASN A 121 0.90 -11.60 2.06
C ASN A 121 -0.37 -10.77 1.86
N VAL A 122 -0.24 -9.62 1.19
CA VAL A 122 -1.37 -8.73 0.89
C VAL A 122 -2.33 -9.39 -0.09
N LEU A 123 -1.81 -9.97 -1.18
CA LEU A 123 -2.60 -10.65 -2.20
C LEU A 123 -3.40 -11.83 -1.62
N GLU A 124 -2.79 -12.68 -0.78
CA GLU A 124 -3.49 -13.77 -0.10
C GLU A 124 -4.71 -13.25 0.67
N LYS A 125 -4.55 -12.17 1.42
CA LYS A 125 -5.64 -11.51 2.17
C LYS A 125 -6.67 -10.83 1.26
N MET A 126 -6.29 -10.44 0.05
CA MET A 126 -7.17 -9.88 -0.99
C MET A 126 -7.76 -10.94 -1.94
N GLY A 127 -7.69 -12.23 -1.59
CA GLY A 127 -8.27 -13.32 -2.38
C GLY A 127 -7.39 -13.78 -3.55
N GLY A 128 -6.08 -13.67 -3.41
CA GLY A 128 -5.07 -14.27 -4.29
C GLY A 128 -4.62 -13.43 -5.49
N LYS A 129 -3.56 -13.93 -6.15
CA LYS A 129 -2.96 -13.38 -7.38
C LYS A 129 -3.94 -13.35 -8.55
N ILE A 130 -3.74 -12.39 -9.45
CA ILE A 130 -4.45 -12.33 -10.73
C ILE A 130 -3.50 -12.85 -11.82
N TYR A 131 -3.95 -13.87 -12.54
CA TYR A 131 -3.20 -14.46 -13.66
C TYR A 131 -3.66 -13.95 -15.03
N SER A 132 -4.89 -13.42 -15.12
CA SER A 132 -5.49 -12.88 -16.33
C SER A 132 -6.58 -11.87 -15.99
N TYR A 133 -6.68 -10.78 -16.75
CA TYR A 133 -7.77 -9.81 -16.66
C TYR A 133 -8.09 -9.24 -18.06
N GLU A 134 -9.35 -8.86 -18.28
CA GLU A 134 -9.80 -8.20 -19.52
C GLU A 134 -9.78 -6.68 -19.33
N VAL A 135 -9.21 -5.96 -20.29
CA VAL A 135 -9.32 -4.50 -20.39
C VAL A 135 -10.39 -4.18 -21.40
N ARG A 136 -11.52 -3.62 -20.95
CA ARG A 136 -12.59 -3.15 -21.84
C ARG A 136 -12.40 -1.65 -22.06
N TYR A 137 -12.25 -1.27 -23.32
CA TYR A 137 -12.14 0.12 -23.78
C TYR A 137 -13.50 0.71 -24.12
#